data_AF-A0A395GVT6-F1
#
_entry.id   AF-A0A395GVT6-F1
#
_cell.length_a   1.000
_cell.length_b   1.000
_cell.length_c   1.000
_cell.angle_alpha   90.00
_cell.angle_beta   90.00
_cell.angle_gamma   90.00
#
_symmetry.space_group_name_H-M   'P 1'
#
loop_
_entity.id
_entity.type
_entity.pdbx_description
1 polymer ?
#
loop_
_entity_poly.entity_id
_entity_poly.type
_entity_poly.pdbx_seq_one_letter_code
_entity_poly.pdbx_strand_id
1 'polypeptide(L)'
;MKVSAILTVIATTALTVLAAPAADQSMNGLMARGDSGCYAFSDPDCGVSGTYCQCANGWFYLYNTAEGGCNPPWGIVTTDISGLPGYSC
;
A
#
# COMPACT_ATOMS: atom_id res chain seq x y z
N MET A 1 35.15 52.64 -19.83
CA MET A 1 34.42 52.01 -20.94
C MET A 1 33.18 51.35 -20.38
N LYS A 2 32.01 51.73 -20.90
CA LYS A 2 30.69 51.12 -20.60
C LYS A 2 30.61 49.79 -21.35
N VAL A 3 30.27 48.71 -20.65
CA VAL A 3 29.70 47.53 -21.30
C VAL A 3 28.47 47.12 -20.50
N SER A 4 27.32 47.53 -21.01
CA SER A 4 26.02 46.94 -20.70
C SER A 4 25.87 45.64 -21.49
N ALA A 5 25.43 44.56 -20.84
CA ALA A 5 24.82 43.40 -21.49
C ALA A 5 23.99 42.67 -20.43
N ILE A 6 22.68 42.96 -20.36
CA ILE A 6 21.56 42.22 -20.98
C ILE A 6 21.10 41.06 -20.09
N LEU A 7 19.87 41.28 -19.62
CA LEU A 7 19.00 40.48 -18.79
C LEU A 7 18.57 39.19 -19.52
N THR A 8 18.75 38.02 -18.91
CA THR A 8 18.04 36.79 -19.30
C THR A 8 17.38 36.19 -18.06
N VAL A 9 16.08 36.43 -17.94
CA VAL A 9 15.20 35.80 -16.94
C VAL A 9 14.79 34.44 -17.50
N ILE A 10 15.29 33.35 -16.90
CA ILE A 10 14.83 32.00 -17.20
C ILE A 10 13.83 31.64 -16.10
N ALA A 11 12.55 31.80 -16.41
CA ALA A 11 11.46 31.35 -15.55
C ALA A 11 11.36 29.82 -15.64
N THR A 12 11.92 29.11 -14.68
CA THR A 12 11.76 27.65 -14.55
C THR A 12 10.44 27.37 -13.83
N THR A 13 9.41 27.00 -14.59
CA THR A 13 8.19 26.40 -14.04
C THR A 13 8.52 24.99 -13.53
N ALA A 14 8.63 24.84 -12.21
CA ALA A 14 8.73 23.53 -11.59
C ALA A 14 7.35 22.87 -11.58
N LEU A 15 7.23 21.78 -12.36
CA LEU A 15 6.07 20.90 -12.41
C LEU A 15 5.82 20.29 -11.03
N THR A 16 4.60 20.41 -10.51
CA THR A 16 4.14 19.64 -9.35
C THR A 16 4.02 18.17 -9.76
N VAL A 17 4.96 17.33 -9.36
CA VAL A 17 4.82 15.87 -9.43
C VAL A 17 3.82 15.46 -8.35
N LEU A 18 2.60 15.14 -8.75
CA LEU A 18 1.73 14.31 -7.92
C LEU A 18 2.29 12.90 -7.97
N ALA A 19 3.03 12.51 -6.94
CA ALA A 19 3.30 11.10 -6.68
C ALA A 19 1.95 10.45 -6.34
N ALA A 20 1.32 9.82 -7.33
CA ALA A 20 0.29 8.82 -7.05
C ALA A 20 0.98 7.65 -6.32
N PRO A 21 0.41 7.13 -5.22
CA PRO A 21 0.95 5.92 -4.62
C PRO A 21 0.92 4.80 -5.66
N ALA A 22 2.06 4.12 -5.80
CA ALA A 22 2.21 3.00 -6.72
C ALA A 22 1.32 1.84 -6.24
N ALA A 23 0.10 1.75 -6.76
CA ALA A 23 -0.68 0.53 -6.72
C ALA A 23 -0.20 -0.38 -7.86
N ASP A 24 0.99 -0.96 -7.70
CA ASP A 24 1.34 -2.19 -8.40
C ASP A 24 2.26 -3.01 -7.50
N GLN A 25 1.67 -3.64 -6.49
CA GLN A 25 2.25 -4.85 -5.95
C GLN A 25 1.99 -5.94 -6.99
N SER A 26 2.85 -5.95 -8.01
CA SER A 26 2.96 -7.06 -8.95
C SER A 26 2.87 -8.36 -8.17
N MET A 27 1.76 -9.07 -8.36
CA MET A 27 1.45 -10.40 -7.83
C MET A 27 2.36 -11.48 -8.44
N ASN A 28 3.61 -11.16 -8.73
CA ASN A 28 4.53 -11.99 -9.47
C ASN A 28 5.54 -12.61 -8.49
N GLY A 29 5.10 -13.63 -7.75
CA GLY A 29 6.02 -14.44 -6.94
C GLY A 29 5.47 -15.04 -5.65
N LEU A 30 4.23 -14.72 -5.25
CA LEU A 30 3.58 -15.40 -4.13
C LEU A 30 3.13 -16.79 -4.61
N MET A 31 4.05 -17.75 -4.57
CA MET A 31 3.75 -19.17 -4.82
C MET A 31 2.53 -19.57 -4.00
N ALA A 32 1.41 -19.80 -4.70
CA ALA A 32 0.16 -20.22 -4.13
C ALA A 32 0.36 -21.53 -3.34
N ARG A 33 0.35 -21.41 -2.01
CA ARG A 33 0.15 -22.56 -1.13
C ARG A 33 -1.31 -22.53 -0.72
N GLY A 34 -2.16 -23.05 -1.61
CA GLY A 34 -3.62 -23.23 -1.46
C GLY A 34 -4.48 -21.99 -1.77
N ASP A 35 -5.59 -22.27 -2.44
CA ASP A 35 -6.34 -21.40 -3.36
C ASP A 35 -7.26 -20.35 -2.69
N SER A 36 -6.95 -19.85 -1.49
CA SER A 36 -7.85 -18.90 -0.80
C SER A 36 -7.85 -17.49 -1.39
N GLY A 37 -6.87 -17.15 -2.24
CA GLY A 37 -6.76 -15.82 -2.83
C GLY A 37 -6.49 -14.72 -1.80
N CYS A 38 -5.95 -15.09 -0.64
CA CYS A 38 -5.67 -14.22 0.49
C CYS A 38 -4.17 -14.04 0.71
N TYR A 39 -3.74 -12.81 0.94
CA TYR A 39 -2.34 -12.44 1.13
C TYR A 39 -2.17 -11.66 2.44
N ALA A 40 -0.97 -11.74 3.02
CA ALA A 40 -0.66 -10.98 4.21
C ALA A 40 -0.65 -9.48 3.89
N PHE A 41 -1.30 -8.70 4.76
CA PHE A 41 -1.46 -7.27 4.68
C PHE A 41 -1.02 -6.63 5.99
N SER A 42 -0.14 -5.63 5.90
CA SER A 42 0.24 -4.76 7.01
C SER A 42 0.47 -3.36 6.45
N ASP A 43 -0.04 -2.37 7.16
CA ASP A 43 0.13 -0.97 6.82
C ASP A 43 0.47 -0.15 8.08
N PRO A 44 1.73 -0.21 8.54
CA PRO A 44 2.15 0.53 9.73
C PRO A 44 2.15 2.04 9.51
N ASP A 45 2.28 2.50 8.26
CA ASP A 45 2.21 3.92 7.92
C ASP A 45 0.80 4.48 8.16
N CYS A 46 -0.23 3.65 7.92
CA CYS A 46 -1.61 3.95 8.27
C CYS A 46 -2.03 3.49 9.66
N GLY A 47 -1.09 3.16 10.54
CA GLY A 47 -1.37 2.83 11.95
C GLY A 47 -1.98 1.44 12.17
N VAL A 48 -2.13 0.62 11.12
CA VAL A 48 -2.73 -0.71 11.21
C VAL A 48 -1.94 -1.56 12.22
N SER A 49 -2.62 -1.99 13.27
CA SER A 49 -2.00 -2.70 14.38
C SER A 49 -1.82 -4.18 14.01
N GLY A 50 -0.76 -4.48 13.25
CA GLY A 50 -0.28 -5.85 13.00
C GLY A 50 -0.42 -6.32 11.56
N THR A 51 -0.47 -7.65 11.40
CA THR A 51 -0.60 -8.34 10.12
C THR A 51 -1.95 -9.04 10.03
N TYR A 52 -2.66 -8.76 8.94
CA TYR A 52 -3.96 -9.29 8.58
C TYR A 52 -3.86 -10.02 7.25
N CYS A 53 -4.94 -10.66 6.84
CA CYS A 53 -5.05 -11.33 5.55
C CYS A 53 -6.05 -10.59 4.68
N GLN A 54 -5.61 -9.99 3.59
CA GLN A 54 -6.49 -9.36 2.61
C GLN A 54 -6.78 -10.36 1.49
N CYS A 55 -8.07 -10.58 1.20
CA CYS A 55 -8.49 -11.53 0.18
C CYS A 55 -9.02 -10.82 -1.07
N ALA A 56 -9.20 -11.56 -2.17
CA ALA A 56 -9.67 -11.03 -3.45
C ALA A 56 -11.06 -10.35 -3.40
N ASN A 57 -11.87 -10.63 -2.37
CA ASN A 57 -13.14 -9.95 -2.11
C ASN A 57 -12.98 -8.56 -1.44
N GLY A 58 -11.75 -8.13 -1.14
CA GLY A 58 -11.45 -6.89 -0.44
C GLY A 58 -11.57 -6.97 1.09
N TRP A 59 -11.99 -8.13 1.63
CA TRP A 59 -12.14 -8.30 3.06
C TRP A 59 -10.82 -8.63 3.74
N PHE A 60 -10.76 -8.31 5.02
CA PHE A 60 -9.63 -8.56 5.88
C PHE A 60 -9.99 -9.62 6.93
N TYR A 61 -9.10 -10.58 7.08
CA TYR A 61 -9.22 -11.71 7.98
C TYR A 61 -8.03 -11.74 8.94
N LEU A 62 -8.17 -12.50 10.01
CA LEU A 62 -7.09 -12.75 10.94
C LEU A 62 -5.97 -13.54 10.24
N TYR A 63 -4.73 -13.15 10.53
CA TYR A 63 -3.58 -13.94 10.16
C TYR A 63 -3.57 -15.25 10.93
N ASN A 64 -3.51 -16.37 10.21
CA ASN A 64 -3.51 -17.69 10.79
C ASN A 64 -2.09 -18.02 11.27
N THR A 65 -1.79 -17.71 12.53
CA THR A 65 -0.49 -17.99 13.14
C THR A 65 -0.23 -19.48 13.31
N ALA A 66 -1.28 -20.31 13.41
CA ALA A 66 -1.16 -21.76 13.55
C ALA A 66 -0.69 -22.42 12.24
N GLU A 67 -1.20 -21.96 11.10
CA GLU A 67 -0.81 -22.43 9.75
C GLU A 67 0.27 -21.54 9.11
N GLY A 68 0.71 -20.50 9.81
CA GLY A 68 1.78 -19.59 9.37
C GLY A 68 1.43 -18.76 8.14
N GLY A 69 0.17 -18.35 7.96
CA GLY A 69 -0.19 -17.59 6.77
C GLY A 69 -1.66 -17.17 6.63
N CYS A 70 -2.03 -16.88 5.39
CA CYS A 70 -3.37 -16.47 5.00
C CYS A 70 -4.13 -17.55 4.25
N ASN A 71 -3.59 -18.76 4.19
CA ASN A 71 -4.25 -19.90 3.59
C ASN A 71 -4.25 -21.11 4.56
N PRO A 72 -5.41 -21.49 5.11
CA PRO A 72 -6.71 -20.80 5.03
C PRO A 72 -6.73 -19.51 5.89
N PRO A 73 -7.49 -18.48 5.47
CA PRO A 73 -7.72 -17.31 6.31
C PRO A 73 -8.54 -17.71 7.55
N TRP A 74 -8.32 -17.02 8.67
CA TRP A 74 -9.09 -17.21 9.90
C TRP A 74 -10.34 -16.32 9.91
N GLY A 75 -10.87 -15.99 11.08
CA GLY A 75 -12.07 -15.17 11.23
C GLY A 75 -11.97 -13.82 10.51
N ILE A 76 -13.11 -13.35 10.01
CA ILE A 76 -13.22 -12.01 9.43
C ILE A 76 -12.95 -10.95 10.49
N VAL A 77 -12.17 -9.94 10.11
CA VAL A 77 -11.89 -8.75 10.93
C VAL A 77 -12.78 -7.60 10.47
N THR A 78 -12.74 -7.31 9.17
CA THR A 78 -13.49 -6.20 8.56
C THR A 78 -13.65 -6.43 7.07
N THR A 79 -14.63 -5.78 6.44
CA THR A 79 -14.82 -5.78 4.99
C THR A 79 -14.02 -4.69 4.28
N ASP A 80 -13.43 -3.77 5.03
CA ASP A 80 -12.77 -2.56 4.54
C ASP A 80 -11.55 -2.20 5.40
N ILE A 81 -10.52 -1.62 4.78
CA ILE A 81 -9.25 -1.28 5.45
C ILE A 81 -9.45 -0.37 6.66
N SER A 82 -10.45 0.52 6.60
CA SER A 82 -10.74 1.47 7.68
C SER A 82 -11.32 0.84 8.94
N GLY A 83 -11.81 -0.40 8.85
CA GLY A 83 -12.22 -1.18 10.01
C GLY A 83 -11.07 -1.95 10.66
N LEU A 84 -9.85 -1.88 10.12
CA LEU A 84 -8.71 -2.52 10.75
C LEU A 84 -8.34 -1.78 12.04
N PRO A 85 -8.02 -2.52 13.11
CA PRO A 85 -7.61 -1.89 14.36
C PRO A 85 -6.33 -1.09 14.13
N GLY A 86 -6.31 0.12 14.68
CA GLY A 86 -5.21 1.07 14.53
C GLY A 86 -5.23 1.88 13.24
N TYR A 87 -6.09 1.55 12.26
CA TYR A 87 -6.17 2.34 11.03
C TYR A 87 -6.49 3.81 11.33
N SER A 88 -5.61 4.70 10.86
CA SER A 88 -5.67 6.14 11.11
C SER A 88 -5.40 7.01 9.87
N CYS A 89 -5.38 6.37 8.69
CA CYS A 89 -5.61 7.03 7.41
C CYS A 89 -7.13 7.03 7.11
#